data_AF-A0A1U9V3T3-F1
#
_entry.id   AF-A0A1U9V3T3-F1
#
_cell.length_a   1.000
_cell.length_b   1.000
_cell.length_c   1.000
_cell.angle_alpha   90.00
_cell.angle_beta   90.00
_cell.angle_gamma   90.00
#
_symmetry.space_group_name_H-M   'P 1'
#
loop_
_entity.id
_entity.type
_entity.pdbx_description
1 polymer ?
#
loop_
_entity_poly.entity_id
_entity_poly.type
_entity_poly.pdbx_seq_one_letter_code
_entity_poly.pdbx_strand_id
1 'polypeptide(L)'
;MLKQMPALDTLLRGSLIERYKRCGKPGCKCADGPGHGPKYYLSVSFPGRRPQMDYVPQADYADVTEHLANYHRVREIIEEICEINRELLRRREAL
;
A
#
# COMPACT_ATOMS: atom_id res chain seq x y z
N MET A 1 -1.54 -16.86 14.39
CA MET A 1 -1.05 -16.17 13.18
C MET A 1 -1.99 -16.37 11.99
N LEU A 2 -2.15 -17.59 11.45
CA LEU A 2 -3.04 -17.83 10.28
C LEU A 2 -4.49 -17.37 10.46
N LYS A 3 -5.07 -17.53 11.67
CA LYS A 3 -6.43 -17.04 11.99
C LYS A 3 -6.59 -15.52 11.92
N GLN A 4 -5.48 -14.77 11.88
CA GLN A 4 -5.46 -13.30 11.80
C GLN A 4 -5.16 -12.82 10.37
N MET A 5 -5.00 -13.74 9.41
CA MET A 5 -4.69 -13.41 8.03
C MET A 5 -5.93 -12.85 7.34
N PRO A 6 -5.85 -11.63 6.78
CA PRO A 6 -6.89 -11.12 5.90
C PRO A 6 -7.15 -12.06 4.72
N ALA A 7 -8.35 -11.97 4.13
CA ALA A 7 -8.69 -12.75 2.95
C ALA A 7 -7.83 -12.33 1.75
N LEU A 8 -7.36 -13.30 0.96
CA LEU A 8 -6.34 -13.04 -0.08
C LEU A 8 -6.88 -12.20 -1.26
N ASP A 9 -8.19 -12.19 -1.45
CA ASP A 9 -8.91 -11.35 -2.42
C ASP A 9 -9.02 -9.87 -1.98
N THR A 10 -8.80 -9.59 -0.69
CA THR A 10 -8.80 -8.23 -0.13
C THR A 10 -7.42 -7.56 -0.12
N LEU A 11 -6.46 -8.11 -0.86
CA LEU A 11 -5.07 -7.62 -0.83
C LEU A 11 -4.79 -6.69 -1.99
N LEU A 12 -4.16 -5.55 -1.69
CA LEU A 12 -3.60 -4.68 -2.69
C LEU A 12 -2.16 -4.33 -2.33
N ARG A 13 -1.24 -4.56 -3.27
CA ARG A 13 0.17 -4.19 -3.08
C ARG A 13 0.38 -2.73 -3.46
N GLY A 14 1.11 -1.99 -2.63
CA GLY A 14 1.62 -0.68 -3.01
C GLY A 14 1.65 0.29 -1.85
N SER A 15 1.56 1.57 -2.17
CA SER A 15 1.37 2.64 -1.20
C SER A 15 0.50 3.73 -1.82
N LEU A 16 -0.36 4.35 -1.00
CA LEU A 16 -1.20 5.45 -1.45
C LEU A 16 -0.43 6.77 -1.30
N ILE A 17 -0.37 7.54 -2.38
CA ILE A 17 0.30 8.83 -2.44
C ILE A 17 -0.76 9.93 -2.56
N GLU A 18 -0.77 10.83 -1.60
CA GLU A 18 -1.57 12.05 -1.64
C GLU A 18 -0.82 13.17 -2.38
N ARG A 19 -1.51 13.85 -3.30
CA ARG A 19 -0.96 14.97 -4.06
C ARG A 19 -1.93 16.13 -4.14
N TYR A 20 -1.36 17.33 -4.10
CA TYR A 20 -2.05 18.57 -4.43
C TYR A 20 -1.39 19.19 -5.66
N LYS A 21 -2.19 19.77 -6.56
CA LYS A 21 -1.69 20.40 -7.79
C LYS A 21 -2.23 21.81 -7.96
N ARG A 22 -1.34 22.77 -8.21
CA ARG A 22 -1.72 24.13 -8.61
C ARG A 22 -2.22 24.12 -10.06
N CYS A 23 -3.28 24.86 -10.36
CA CYS A 23 -3.86 24.90 -11.71
C CYS A 23 -3.23 25.96 -12.63
N GLY A 24 -2.43 26.89 -12.09
CA GLY A 24 -1.80 27.97 -12.86
C GLY A 24 -2.74 29.09 -13.31
N LYS A 25 -4.03 29.03 -12.98
CA LYS A 25 -4.99 30.10 -13.29
C LYS A 25 -4.70 31.35 -12.43
N PRO A 26 -4.50 32.54 -13.04
CA PRO A 26 -4.35 33.78 -12.29
C PRO A 26 -5.51 34.03 -11.33
N GLY A 27 -5.23 34.42 -10.09
CA GLY A 27 -6.23 34.70 -9.05
C GLY A 27 -6.93 33.47 -8.46
N CYS A 28 -6.49 32.25 -8.78
CA CYS A 28 -7.03 31.06 -8.13
C CYS A 28 -6.49 30.91 -6.71
N LYS A 29 -7.40 30.66 -5.75
CA LYS A 29 -7.05 30.39 -4.33
C LYS A 29 -6.02 29.27 -4.13
N CYS A 30 -5.89 28.36 -5.11
CA CYS A 30 -4.92 27.26 -5.04
C CYS A 30 -3.45 27.74 -5.15
N ALA A 31 -3.20 28.97 -5.63
CA ALA A 31 -1.86 29.53 -5.78
C ALA A 31 -1.19 29.81 -4.43
N ASP A 32 -1.97 30.33 -3.48
CA ASP A 32 -1.52 30.71 -2.13
C ASP A 32 -1.66 29.58 -1.11
N GLY A 33 -2.10 28.40 -1.55
CA GLY A 33 -2.33 27.23 -0.72
C GLY A 33 -1.61 25.96 -1.22
N PRO A 34 -1.97 24.79 -0.67
CA PRO A 34 -1.37 23.50 -1.06
C PRO A 34 -1.66 23.11 -2.52
N GLY A 35 -2.71 23.69 -3.12
CA GLY A 35 -3.16 23.36 -4.48
C GLY A 35 -4.53 22.68 -4.47
N HIS A 36 -4.99 22.22 -5.63
CA HIS A 36 -6.18 21.38 -5.74
C HIS A 36 -5.87 19.95 -5.32
N GLY A 37 -6.66 19.43 -4.40
CA GLY A 37 -6.56 18.08 -3.87
C GLY A 37 -7.44 17.91 -2.62
N PRO A 38 -7.29 16.78 -1.91
CA PRO A 38 -6.31 15.73 -2.21
C PRO A 38 -6.63 14.98 -3.51
N LYS A 39 -5.58 14.55 -4.22
CA LYS A 39 -5.66 13.55 -5.28
C LYS A 39 -4.83 12.35 -4.84
N TYR A 40 -5.41 11.17 -4.91
CA TYR A 40 -4.72 9.95 -4.51
C TYR A 40 -4.20 9.19 -5.72
N TYR A 41 -3.05 8.54 -5.53
CA TYR A 41 -2.47 7.65 -6.51
C TYR A 41 -1.91 6.41 -5.81
N LEU A 42 -2.25 5.24 -6.33
CA LEU A 42 -1.61 3.99 -5.93
C LEU A 42 -0.24 3.90 -6.62
N SER A 43 0.81 3.73 -5.82
CA SER A 43 2.16 3.45 -6.30
C SER A 43 2.51 1.99 -6.07
N VAL A 44 2.81 1.25 -7.15
CA VAL A 44 3.22 -0.15 -7.07
C VAL A 44 4.65 -0.28 -7.55
N SER A 45 5.53 -0.77 -6.68
CA SER A 45 6.96 -0.94 -6.97
C SER A 45 7.38 -2.40 -6.88
N PHE A 46 8.22 -2.83 -7.82
CA PHE A 46 8.88 -4.13 -7.83
C PHE A 46 10.38 -3.93 -8.06
N PRO A 47 11.26 -4.76 -7.44
CA PRO A 47 12.69 -4.71 -7.72
C PRO A 47 12.98 -4.83 -9.22
N GLY A 48 13.85 -3.95 -9.73
CA GLY A 48 14.24 -3.92 -11.15
C GLY A 48 13.17 -3.39 -12.11
N ARG A 49 12.03 -2.87 -11.61
CA ARG A 49 10.98 -2.26 -12.45
C ARG A 49 10.73 -0.81 -12.03
N ARG A 50 10.38 0.03 -13.01
CA ARG A 50 9.91 1.38 -12.72
C ARG A 50 8.59 1.30 -11.95
N PRO A 51 8.38 2.13 -10.90
CA PRO A 51 7.12 2.20 -10.20
C PRO A 51 5.96 2.52 -11.15
N GLN A 52 4.87 1.79 -11.01
CA GLN A 52 3.60 2.04 -11.68
C GLN A 52 2.73 2.94 -10.80
N MET A 53 1.96 3.82 -11.43
CA MET A 53 1.18 4.85 -10.76
C MET A 53 -0.22 4.88 -11.34
N ASP A 54 -1.22 4.55 -10.52
CA ASP A 54 -2.62 4.55 -10.91
C ASP A 54 -3.39 5.62 -10.12
N TYR A 55 -4.26 6.36 -10.80
CA TYR A 55 -5.12 7.33 -10.12
C TYR A 55 -6.17 6.60 -9.29
N VAL A 56 -6.37 7.05 -8.06
CA VAL A 56 -7.39 6.52 -7.16
C VAL A 56 -8.49 7.58 -6.98
N PRO A 57 -9.73 7.30 -7.40
CA PRO A 57 -10.88 8.15 -7.11
C PRO A 57 -11.03 8.40 -5.61
N GLN A 58 -11.50 9.60 -5.25
CA GLN A 58 -11.70 9.98 -3.84
C GLN A 58 -12.64 9.01 -3.11
N ALA A 59 -13.65 8.48 -3.80
CA ALA A 59 -14.62 7.53 -3.25
C ALA A 59 -13.97 6.21 -2.85
N ASP A 60 -12.91 5.80 -3.54
CA ASP A 60 -12.24 4.51 -3.34
C ASP A 60 -11.10 4.61 -2.30
N TYR A 61 -10.86 5.80 -1.74
CA TYR A 61 -9.75 6.04 -0.80
C TYR A 61 -9.79 5.08 0.39
N ALA A 62 -10.96 4.91 1.00
CA ALA A 62 -11.13 4.05 2.18
C ALA A 62 -10.83 2.59 1.85
N ASP A 63 -11.46 2.08 0.78
CA ASP A 63 -11.31 0.70 0.33
C ASP A 63 -9.85 0.40 -0.05
N VAL A 64 -9.22 1.25 -0.85
CA VAL A 64 -7.81 1.09 -1.24
C VAL A 64 -6.90 1.12 -0.01
N THR A 65 -7.16 2.00 0.96
CA THR A 65 -6.39 2.07 2.21
C THR A 65 -6.50 0.77 3.01
N GLU A 66 -7.70 0.22 3.13
CA GLU A 66 -7.94 -1.06 3.82
C GLU A 66 -7.21 -2.21 3.12
N HIS A 67 -7.29 -2.31 1.80
CA HIS A 67 -6.64 -3.39 1.04
C HIS A 67 -5.11 -3.32 1.11
N LEU A 68 -4.55 -2.11 1.14
CA LEU A 68 -3.12 -1.89 1.39
C LEU A 68 -2.74 -2.36 2.80
N ALA A 69 -3.52 -2.00 3.83
CA ALA A 69 -3.28 -2.43 5.20
C ALA A 69 -3.36 -3.96 5.34
N ASN A 70 -4.32 -4.60 4.65
CA ASN A 70 -4.45 -6.05 4.61
C ASN A 70 -3.21 -6.71 3.99
N TYR A 71 -2.70 -6.17 2.87
CA TYR A 71 -1.45 -6.65 2.27
C TYR A 71 -0.27 -6.55 3.25
N HIS A 72 -0.13 -5.44 3.98
CA HIS A 72 0.92 -5.29 4.99
C HIS A 72 0.81 -6.36 6.09
N ARG A 73 -0.40 -6.59 6.60
CA ARG A 73 -0.65 -7.59 7.64
C ARG A 73 -0.36 -9.02 7.16
N VAL A 74 -0.81 -9.37 5.96
CA VAL A 74 -0.50 -10.68 5.34
C VAL A 74 1.00 -10.87 5.20
N ARG A 75 1.71 -9.83 4.73
CA ARG A 75 3.16 -9.89 4.57
C ARG A 75 3.86 -10.13 5.90
N GLU A 76 3.50 -9.40 6.96
CA GLU A 76 4.07 -9.59 8.30
C GLU A 76 3.87 -11.01 8.82
N ILE A 77 2.66 -11.56 8.68
CA ILE A 77 2.36 -12.94 9.07
C ILE A 77 3.21 -13.95 8.29
N ILE A 78 3.38 -13.75 6.98
CA ILE A 78 4.22 -14.63 6.14
C ILE A 78 5.67 -14.58 6.60
N GLU A 79 6.22 -13.39 6.86
CA GLU A 79 7.60 -13.25 7.34
C GLU A 79 7.81 -13.94 8.68
N GLU A 80 6.86 -13.81 9.62
CA GLU A 80 6.94 -14.48 10.93
C GLU A 80 6.87 -16.02 10.79
N ILE A 81 6.03 -16.55 9.89
CA ILE A 81 6.01 -17.99 9.57
C ILE A 81 7.35 -18.43 9.00
N CYS A 82 7.91 -17.67 8.04
CA CYS A 82 9.20 -17.97 7.44
C CYS A 82 10.32 -17.99 8.49
N GLU A 83 10.30 -17.07 9.46
CA GLU A 83 11.26 -17.04 10.56
C GLU A 83 11.13 -18.27 11.48
N ILE A 84 9.91 -18.67 11.84
CA ILE A 84 9.66 -19.90 12.61
C ILE A 84 10.19 -21.12 11.85
N ASN A 85 9.83 -21.26 10.57
CA ASN A 85 10.27 -22.38 9.75
C ASN A 85 11.81 -22.41 9.61
N ARG A 86 12.44 -21.24 9.48
CA ARG A 86 13.89 -21.12 9.45
C ARG A 86 14.53 -21.58 10.76
N GLU A 87 13.90 -21.30 11.89
CA GLU A 87 14.38 -21.74 13.20
C GLU A 87 14.21 -23.25 13.40
N LEU A 88 13.06 -23.83 13.03
CA LEU A 88 12.85 -25.29 13.05
C LEU A 88 13.92 -26.01 12.20
N LEU A 89 14.18 -25.49 11.00
CA LEU A 89 15.23 -26.00 10.13
C LEU A 89 16.62 -25.95 10.79
N ARG A 90 16.96 -24.85 11.47
CA ARG A 90 18.24 -24.71 12.18
C ARG A 90 18.39 -25.74 13.30
N ARG A 91 17.30 -26.04 14.01
CA ARG A 91 17.24 -27.04 15.08
C ARG A 91 17.20 -28.49 14.58
N ARG A 92 17.07 -28.69 13.26
CA ARG A 92 16.85 -30.01 12.63
C ARG A 92 15.55 -30.67 13.10
N GLU A 93 14.56 -29.85 13.42
CA GLU A 93 13.20 -30.28 13.72
C GLU A 93 12.37 -30.44 12.43
N ALA A 94 11.21 -31.09 12.52
CA ALA A 94 10.29 -31.18 11.39
C ALA A 94 9.72 -29.79 11.04
N LEU A 95 9.54 -29.54 9.73
CA LEU A 95 8.88 -28.35 9.20
C LEU A 95 7.35 -28.49 9.20
#